data_AF-A0A1P8DNZ9-F1
#
_entry.id   AF-A0A1P8DNZ9-F1
#
_cell.length_a   1.000
_cell.length_b   1.000
_cell.length_c   1.000
_cell.angle_alpha   90.00
_cell.angle_beta   90.00
_cell.angle_gamma   90.00
#
_symmetry.space_group_name_H-M   'P 1'
#
loop_
_entity.id
_entity.type
_entity.pdbx_description
1 polymer ?
#
loop_
_entity_poly.entity_id
_entity_poly.type
_entity_poly.pdbx_seq_one_letter_code
_entity_poly.pdbx_strand_id
1 'polypeptide(L)'
;MQQQKEQITRSTISYRNKRAKEQIQHILQLAERITSDVEKEKRESMHLCLCCYYARSQRIGGAAITSKPCGVCEETMQFGSTATDAVCDSCAKEQGLCKQCGADIELAERRKPYPFENEINKKELSNDQ
;
A
#
# COMPACT_ATOMS: atom_id res chain seq x y z
N MET A 1 -10.62 30.45 -10.80
CA MET A 1 -11.86 29.71 -10.49
C MET A 1 -12.38 30.21 -9.14
N GLN A 2 -13.54 30.88 -9.11
CA GLN A 2 -14.13 31.36 -7.85
C GLN A 2 -15.15 30.33 -7.37
N GLN A 3 -14.99 29.85 -6.14
CA GLN A 3 -15.93 28.90 -5.52
C GLN A 3 -17.23 29.61 -5.12
N GLN A 4 -18.35 28.90 -5.17
CA GLN A 4 -19.64 29.44 -4.74
C GLN A 4 -19.73 29.51 -3.20
N LYS A 5 -20.52 30.47 -2.69
CA LYS A 5 -20.80 30.55 -1.25
C LYS A 5 -21.62 29.35 -0.80
N GLU A 6 -21.28 28.78 0.34
CA GLU A 6 -22.03 27.67 0.87
C GLU A 6 -23.14 28.12 1.82
N GLN A 7 -24.35 27.58 1.62
CA GLN A 7 -25.51 27.92 2.44
C GLN A 7 -25.61 26.98 3.64
N ILE A 8 -25.50 27.56 4.84
CA ILE A 8 -25.65 26.82 6.10
C ILE A 8 -27.10 26.91 6.55
N THR A 9 -27.77 25.77 6.53
CA THR A 9 -29.17 25.62 6.94
C THR A 9 -29.27 24.49 7.95
N ARG A 10 -30.40 24.40 8.66
CA ARG A 10 -30.62 23.33 9.63
C ARG A 10 -30.49 21.93 9.02
N SER A 11 -30.97 21.75 7.79
CA SER A 11 -30.86 20.47 7.07
C SER A 11 -29.41 20.15 6.69
N THR A 12 -28.65 21.12 6.18
CA THR A 12 -27.24 20.90 5.84
C THR A 12 -26.39 20.62 7.08
N ILE A 13 -26.68 21.28 8.21
CA ILE A 13 -26.06 20.96 9.52
C ILE A 13 -26.39 19.51 9.93
N SER A 14 -27.65 19.11 9.88
CA SER A 14 -28.05 17.75 10.27
C SER A 14 -27.38 16.67 9.42
N TYR A 15 -27.34 16.86 8.09
CA TYR A 15 -26.65 15.97 7.17
C TYR A 15 -25.15 15.89 7.47
N ARG A 16 -24.48 17.04 7.65
CA ARG A 16 -23.05 17.10 7.98
C ARG A 16 -22.75 16.42 9.31
N ASN A 17 -23.59 16.61 10.33
CA ASN A 17 -23.45 15.93 11.61
C ASN A 17 -23.55 14.41 11.46
N LYS A 18 -24.51 13.92 10.65
CA LYS A 18 -24.65 12.49 10.37
C LYS A 18 -23.39 11.94 9.69
N ARG A 19 -22.94 12.59 8.61
CA ARG A 19 -21.73 12.18 7.87
C ARG A 19 -20.47 12.21 8.75
N ALA A 20 -20.33 13.22 9.60
CA ALA A 20 -19.21 13.31 10.54
C ALA A 20 -19.21 12.16 11.55
N LYS A 21 -20.37 11.82 12.12
CA LYS A 21 -20.51 10.67 13.03
C LYS A 21 -20.18 9.35 12.33
N GLU A 22 -20.70 9.14 11.12
CA GLU A 22 -20.39 7.96 10.30
C GLU A 22 -18.88 7.85 10.03
N GLN A 23 -18.22 8.96 9.70
CA GLN A 23 -16.78 8.98 9.45
C GLN A 23 -15.97 8.61 10.69
N ILE A 24 -16.35 9.11 11.87
CA ILE A 24 -15.69 8.75 13.13
C ILE A 24 -15.83 7.24 13.40
N GLN A 25 -17.04 6.70 13.25
CA GLN A 25 -17.28 5.26 13.44
C GLN A 25 -16.47 4.42 12.46
N HIS A 26 -16.41 4.81 11.19
CA HIS A 26 -15.60 4.13 10.18
C HIS A 26 -14.10 4.14 10.54
N ILE A 27 -13.57 5.28 11.02
CA ILE A 27 -12.16 5.37 11.45
C ILE A 27 -11.89 4.44 12.64
N LEU A 28 -12.79 4.37 13.63
CA LEU A 28 -12.62 3.49 14.79
C LEU A 28 -12.65 2.01 14.38
N GLN A 29 -13.58 1.61 13.53
CA GLN A 29 -13.64 0.26 12.98
C GLN A 29 -12.39 -0.10 12.17
N LEU A 30 -11.88 0.85 11.38
CA LEU A 30 -10.63 0.65 10.63
C LEU A 30 -9.44 0.46 11.58
N ALA A 31 -9.36 1.26 12.65
CA ALA A 31 -8.32 1.13 13.65
C ALA A 31 -8.36 -0.26 14.30
N GLU A 32 -9.54 -0.73 14.72
CA GLU A 32 -9.74 -2.06 15.29
C GLU A 32 -9.27 -3.17 14.33
N ARG A 33 -9.66 -3.10 13.06
CA ARG A 33 -9.23 -4.07 12.02
C ARG A 33 -7.72 -4.07 11.81
N ILE A 34 -7.08 -2.90 11.81
CA ILE A 34 -5.62 -2.80 11.70
C ILE A 34 -4.94 -3.43 12.92
N THR A 35 -5.44 -3.15 14.12
CA THR A 35 -4.82 -3.64 15.37
C THR A 35 -5.02 -5.13 15.59
N SER A 36 -6.15 -5.68 15.14
CA SER A 36 -6.48 -7.10 15.31
C SER A 36 -5.98 -7.98 14.16
N ASP A 37 -5.75 -7.40 12.97
CA ASP A 37 -5.31 -8.07 11.74
C ASP A 37 -6.04 -9.40 11.48
N VAL A 38 -7.37 -9.41 11.66
CA VAL A 38 -8.19 -10.63 11.55
C VAL A 38 -8.14 -11.27 10.16
N GLU A 39 -7.72 -10.54 9.13
CA GLU A 39 -7.54 -11.05 7.76
C GLU A 39 -6.06 -11.26 7.40
N LYS A 40 -5.18 -11.50 8.39
CA LYS A 40 -3.73 -11.65 8.20
C LYS A 40 -3.36 -12.59 7.06
N GLU A 41 -3.91 -13.80 7.04
CA GLU A 41 -3.60 -14.81 6.00
C GLU A 41 -3.93 -14.29 4.59
N LYS A 42 -5.07 -13.61 4.45
CA LYS A 42 -5.48 -13.03 3.18
C LYS A 42 -4.57 -11.87 2.78
N ARG A 43 -4.24 -10.97 3.72
CA ARG A 43 -3.30 -9.87 3.53
C ARG A 43 -1.92 -10.38 3.06
N GLU A 44 -1.37 -11.39 3.72
CA GLU A 44 -0.07 -11.98 3.40
C GLU A 44 -0.09 -12.70 2.04
N SER A 45 -1.20 -13.37 1.69
CA SER A 45 -1.37 -13.99 0.37
C SER A 45 -1.40 -12.98 -0.78
N MET A 46 -1.80 -11.74 -0.50
CA MET A 46 -1.77 -10.63 -1.45
C MET A 46 -0.43 -9.87 -1.44
N HIS A 47 0.50 -10.26 -0.56
CA HIS A 47 1.79 -9.60 -0.34
C HIS A 47 1.64 -8.11 0.01
N LEU A 48 0.74 -7.79 0.93
CA LEU A 48 0.48 -6.42 1.37
C LEU A 48 0.84 -6.21 2.84
N CYS A 49 1.39 -5.05 3.17
CA CYS A 49 1.52 -4.62 4.56
C CYS A 49 0.18 -4.18 5.14
N LEU A 50 0.09 -4.12 6.48
CA LEU A 50 -1.10 -3.65 7.21
C LEU A 50 -1.65 -2.32 6.67
N CYS A 51 -0.77 -1.36 6.42
CA CYS A 51 -1.16 -0.04 5.92
C CYS A 51 -1.79 -0.11 4.52
N CYS A 52 -1.20 -0.87 3.59
CA CYS A 52 -1.72 -0.98 2.22
C CYS A 52 -3.01 -1.80 2.15
N TYR A 53 -3.11 -2.86 2.96
CA TYR A 53 -4.29 -3.73 3.00
C TYR A 53 -5.50 -3.07 3.64
N TYR A 54 -5.32 -2.35 4.76
CA TYR A 54 -6.45 -1.73 5.48
C TYR A 54 -6.58 -0.24 5.20
N ALA A 55 -5.54 0.55 5.50
CA ALA A 55 -5.62 2.01 5.53
C ALA A 55 -5.60 2.67 4.13
N ARG A 56 -4.91 2.05 3.17
CA ARG A 56 -4.77 2.54 1.78
C ARG A 56 -5.39 1.59 0.75
N SER A 57 -6.37 0.78 1.18
CA SER A 57 -7.10 -0.15 0.31
C SER A 57 -7.85 0.57 -0.81
N GLN A 58 -8.33 1.78 -0.54
CA GLN A 58 -9.05 2.62 -1.50
C GLN A 58 -8.06 3.53 -2.22
N ARG A 59 -7.49 3.06 -3.33
CA ARG A 59 -6.64 3.87 -4.21
C ARG A 59 -7.47 4.45 -5.35
N ILE A 60 -7.19 5.71 -5.67
CA ILE A 60 -7.69 6.33 -6.89
C ILE A 60 -6.66 6.05 -8.00
N GLY A 61 -7.10 5.36 -9.04
CA GLY A 61 -6.32 5.12 -10.25
C GLY A 61 -7.08 5.63 -11.48
N GLY A 62 -6.38 6.27 -12.41
CA GLY A 62 -6.92 6.59 -13.73
C GLY A 62 -6.98 5.34 -14.60
N ALA A 63 -7.98 5.26 -15.48
CA ALA A 63 -8.10 4.20 -16.48
C ALA A 63 -7.03 4.39 -17.57
N ALA A 64 -5.91 3.69 -17.44
CA ALA A 64 -4.80 3.74 -18.37
C ALA A 64 -3.99 2.44 -18.28
N ILE A 65 -3.54 1.92 -19.42
CA ILE A 65 -2.52 0.86 -19.41
C ILE A 65 -1.21 1.52 -19.03
N THR A 66 -0.60 1.06 -17.95
CA THR A 66 0.69 1.57 -17.48
C THR A 66 1.68 0.43 -17.34
N SER A 67 2.95 0.73 -17.58
CA SER A 67 4.06 -0.19 -17.36
C SER A 67 5.08 0.46 -16.45
N LYS A 68 5.67 -0.33 -15.55
CA LYS A 68 6.69 0.14 -14.63
C LYS A 68 7.65 -1.01 -14.30
N PRO A 69 8.98 -0.78 -14.21
CA PRO A 69 9.89 -1.80 -13.72
C PRO A 69 9.64 -2.13 -12.25
N CYS A 70 9.85 -3.39 -11.87
CA CYS A 70 9.88 -3.84 -10.49
C CYS A 70 11.02 -3.13 -9.73
N GLY A 71 10.77 -2.64 -8.51
CA GLY A 71 11.78 -1.99 -7.69
C GLY A 71 12.89 -2.91 -7.16
N VAL A 72 12.85 -4.22 -7.45
CA VAL A 72 13.85 -5.20 -7.02
C VAL A 72 14.52 -5.88 -8.22
N CYS A 73 13.76 -6.61 -9.05
CA CYS A 73 14.31 -7.33 -10.20
C CYS A 73 14.36 -6.53 -11.51
N GLU A 74 13.81 -5.30 -11.52
CA GLU A 74 13.73 -4.41 -12.68
C GLU A 74 12.89 -4.92 -13.87
N GLU A 75 12.32 -6.13 -13.78
CA GLU A 75 11.41 -6.65 -14.79
C GLU A 75 10.21 -5.73 -14.99
N THR A 76 9.80 -5.54 -16.25
CA THR A 76 8.69 -4.65 -16.60
C THR A 76 7.36 -5.29 -16.23
N MET A 77 6.64 -4.67 -15.30
CA MET A 77 5.26 -5.01 -14.94
C MET A 77 4.28 -4.20 -15.77
N GLN A 78 3.09 -4.74 -16.01
CA GLN A 78 1.99 -4.05 -16.70
C GLN A 78 0.73 -4.02 -15.82
N PHE A 79 0.02 -2.89 -15.85
CA PHE A 79 -1.17 -2.63 -15.05
C PHE A 79 -2.26 -1.98 -15.89
N GLY A 80 -3.53 -2.26 -15.56
CA GLY A 80 -4.69 -1.66 -16.22
C GLY A 80 -5.10 -0.27 -15.68
N SER A 81 -4.33 0.31 -14.76
CA SER A 81 -4.59 1.65 -14.21
C SER A 81 -3.29 2.38 -13.84
N THR A 82 -3.39 3.64 -13.45
CA THR A 82 -2.26 4.38 -12.86
C THR A 82 -1.96 4.01 -11.40
N ALA A 83 -2.79 3.19 -10.75
CA ALA A 83 -2.55 2.67 -9.41
C ALA A 83 -1.68 1.40 -9.48
N THR A 84 -0.39 1.58 -9.74
CA THR A 84 0.56 0.48 -9.94
C THR A 84 1.16 -0.01 -8.63
N ASP A 85 1.75 -1.21 -8.68
CA ASP A 85 2.58 -1.76 -7.60
C ASP A 85 4.04 -1.27 -7.71
N ALA A 86 4.78 -1.35 -6.61
CA ALA A 86 6.19 -1.00 -6.53
C ALA A 86 7.10 -2.20 -6.86
N VAL A 87 6.66 -3.40 -6.50
CA VAL A 87 7.41 -4.65 -6.59
C VAL A 87 6.49 -5.73 -7.16
N CYS A 88 7.01 -6.66 -7.96
CA CYS A 88 6.24 -7.79 -8.48
C CYS A 88 5.92 -8.83 -7.38
N ASP A 89 4.93 -9.70 -7.61
CA ASP A 89 4.52 -10.70 -6.61
C ASP A 89 5.66 -11.65 -6.20
N SER A 90 6.53 -12.06 -7.14
CA SER A 90 7.66 -12.94 -6.85
C SER A 90 8.67 -12.29 -5.89
N CYS A 91 9.13 -11.07 -6.21
CA CYS A 91 10.04 -10.34 -5.34
C CYS A 91 9.36 -9.96 -4.01
N ALA A 92 8.09 -9.59 -4.01
CA ALA A 92 7.37 -9.28 -2.77
C ALA A 92 7.37 -10.48 -1.81
N LYS A 93 7.10 -11.69 -2.35
CA LYS A 93 7.14 -12.94 -1.60
C LYS A 93 8.55 -13.30 -1.10
N GLU A 94 9.54 -13.27 -1.98
CA GLU A 94 10.91 -13.69 -1.66
C GLU A 94 11.58 -12.74 -0.66
N GLN A 95 11.39 -11.44 -0.85
CA GLN A 95 12.02 -10.42 -0.03
C GLN A 95 11.21 -10.14 1.26
N GLY A 96 9.96 -10.60 1.33
CA GLY A 96 9.01 -10.30 2.42
C GLY A 96 8.63 -8.82 2.45
N LEU A 97 8.35 -8.25 1.27
CA LEU A 97 8.00 -6.85 1.08
C LEU A 97 6.52 -6.72 0.69
N CYS A 98 5.95 -5.57 0.99
CA CYS A 98 4.67 -5.16 0.44
C CYS A 98 4.84 -4.86 -1.05
N LYS A 99 4.14 -5.60 -1.92
CA LYS A 99 4.20 -5.38 -3.37
C LYS A 99 3.81 -3.96 -3.78
N GLN A 100 2.85 -3.38 -3.04
CA GLN A 100 2.27 -2.10 -3.39
C GLN A 100 3.20 -0.91 -3.09
N CYS A 101 3.84 -0.89 -1.92
CA CYS A 101 4.63 0.25 -1.47
C CYS A 101 6.13 -0.04 -1.29
N GLY A 102 6.56 -1.30 -1.32
CA GLY A 102 7.94 -1.71 -1.12
C GLY A 102 8.43 -1.74 0.33
N ALA A 103 7.58 -1.38 1.31
CA ALA A 103 7.94 -1.50 2.73
C ALA A 103 8.00 -2.97 3.17
N ASP A 104 8.62 -3.25 4.32
CA ASP A 104 8.53 -4.55 4.97
C ASP A 104 7.06 -4.96 5.20
N ILE A 105 6.75 -6.24 4.98
CA ILE A 105 5.36 -6.74 5.04
C ILE A 105 4.74 -6.59 6.44
N GLU A 106 5.55 -6.66 7.50
CA GLU A 106 5.12 -6.45 8.88
C GLU A 106 5.47 -5.05 9.41
N LEU A 107 5.94 -4.14 8.54
CA LEU A 107 6.36 -2.76 8.88
C LEU A 107 7.47 -2.71 9.95
N ALA A 108 8.34 -3.73 9.98
CA ALA A 108 9.43 -3.82 10.92
C ALA A 108 10.77 -3.45 10.27
N GLU A 109 11.63 -2.76 11.04
CA GLU A 109 13.03 -2.59 10.68
C GLU A 109 13.78 -3.90 10.89
N ARG A 110 14.31 -4.47 9.81
CA ARG A 110 15.05 -5.75 9.88
C ARG A 110 16.46 -5.52 10.40
N ARG A 111 16.89 -6.39 11.32
CA ARG A 111 18.30 -6.46 11.74
C ARG A 111 19.17 -7.21 10.75
N LYS A 112 18.57 -8.12 9.97
CA LYS A 112 19.24 -8.90 8.93
C LYS A 112 19.03 -8.21 7.57
N PRO A 113 20.03 -8.27 6.68
CA PRO A 113 19.89 -7.72 5.34
C PRO A 113 18.76 -8.41 4.58
N TYR A 114 18.16 -7.68 3.65
CA TYR A 114 17.18 -8.25 2.73
C TYR A 114 17.88 -9.20 1.75
N PRO A 115 17.19 -10.24 1.24
CA PRO A 115 17.82 -11.20 0.33
C PRO A 115 18.50 -10.54 -0.89
N PHE A 116 17.92 -9.49 -1.48
CA PHE A 116 18.51 -8.75 -2.60
C PHE A 116 19.86 -8.08 -2.24
N GLU A 117 20.05 -7.64 -0.99
CA GLU A 117 21.32 -7.03 -0.54
C GLU A 117 22.44 -8.07 -0.48
N ASN A 118 22.11 -9.33 -0.17
CA ASN A 118 23.09 -10.40 -0.13
C ASN A 118 23.58 -10.80 -1.54
N GLU A 119 22.75 -10.63 -2.57
CA GLU A 119 23.15 -10.89 -3.96
C GLU A 119 24.12 -9.85 -4.47
N ILE A 120 23.93 -8.58 -4.09
CA ILE A 120 24.87 -7.49 -4.42
C ILE A 120 26.22 -7.78 -3.80
N ASN A 121 26.25 -8.09 -2.50
CA ASN A 121 27.49 -8.42 -1.79
C ASN A 121 28.24 -9.61 -2.44
N LYS A 122 27.51 -10.63 -2.93
CA LYS A 122 28.12 -11.77 -3.64
C LYS A 122 28.70 -11.40 -5.00
N LYS A 123 28.03 -10.52 -5.76
CA LYS A 123 28.50 -10.05 -7.07
C LYS A 123 29.74 -9.16 -6.95
N GLU A 124 29.81 -8.33 -5.91
CA GLU A 124 30.99 -7.52 -5.60
C GLU A 124 32.20 -8.40 -5.24
N LEU A 125 32.00 -9.42 -4.39
CA LEU A 125 33.04 -10.40 -4.04
C LEU A 125 33.54 -11.25 -5.24
N SER A 126 32.74 -11.41 -6.30
CA SER A 126 33.12 -12.15 -7.51
C SER A 126 33.78 -11.29 -8.60
N ASN A 127 33.69 -9.97 -8.51
CA ASN A 127 34.31 -9.06 -9.49
C ASN A 127 35.72 -8.60 -9.08
N ASP A 128 36.17 -8.95 -7.88
CA ASP A 128 37.54 -8.71 -7.37
C ASP A 128 38.49 -9.92 -7.61
N GLN A 129 38.14 -10.83 -8.52
CA GLN A 129 38.99 -11.94 -9.02
C GLN A 129 39.17 -11.85 -10.53
#